data_AF-A0A2E4DS80-F1
#
_entry.id   AF-A0A2E4DS80-F1
#
_cell.length_a   1.000
_cell.length_b   1.000
_cell.length_c   1.000
_cell.angle_alpha   90.00
_cell.angle_beta   90.00
_cell.angle_gamma   90.00
#
_symmetry.space_group_name_H-M   'P 1'
#
loop_
_entity.id
_entity.type
_entity.pdbx_description
1 polymer ?
#
loop_
_entity_poly.entity_id
_entity_poly.type
_entity_poly.pdbx_seq_one_letter_code
_entity_poly.pdbx_strand_id
1 'polypeptide(L)'
;MTEQRQGAVRQQIELPFAESVRISFQSLMIRFYRSIITTAGIALGIAFLVSVWTTAEVDSEIKKGSGQGQEIILGDEEEKEGKVTTKQLWLVTMSLIVCVVGIANAMLMSVTERFREIGTMKCLGALDGFIVRLFLLESAFQGFVGALIGALIGVAVSILMGLRSHGWNLVWDFPLLRILTICFICCLIGTFLAVIGAAFPSWRAAKLPPAEAMRVEV
;
A
#
# COMPACT_ATOMS: atom_id res chain seq x y z
N MET A 1 3.16 14.77 -67.44
CA MET A 1 2.27 15.87 -66.98
C MET A 1 1.23 15.23 -66.08
N THR A 2 1.52 15.03 -64.79
CA THR A 2 1.33 15.98 -63.66
C THR A 2 -0.13 16.24 -63.35
N GLU A 3 -0.68 15.53 -62.36
CA GLU A 3 -1.71 16.09 -61.49
C GLU A 3 -1.38 15.75 -60.02
N GLN A 4 -1.03 16.80 -59.29
CA GLN A 4 -0.79 16.81 -57.86
C GLN A 4 -2.13 16.95 -57.14
N ARG A 5 -2.55 15.93 -56.36
CA ARG A 5 -3.58 16.11 -55.33
C ARG A 5 -2.92 16.62 -54.05
N GLN A 6 -2.85 17.94 -53.90
CA GLN A 6 -2.58 18.59 -52.61
C GLN A 6 -3.90 18.66 -51.82
N GLY A 7 -4.10 17.72 -50.90
CA GLY A 7 -5.17 17.82 -49.91
C GLY A 7 -4.82 18.92 -48.90
N ALA A 8 -5.54 20.04 -48.95
CA ALA A 8 -5.39 21.14 -47.99
C ALA A 8 -5.61 20.62 -46.56
N VAL A 9 -4.60 20.79 -45.70
CA VAL A 9 -4.65 20.45 -44.27
C VAL A 9 -5.76 21.28 -43.63
N ARG A 10 -6.83 20.63 -43.15
CA ARG A 10 -7.93 21.29 -42.43
C ARG A 10 -7.36 22.09 -41.25
N GLN A 11 -7.80 23.33 -41.11
CA GLN A 11 -7.38 24.29 -40.07
C GLN A 11 -7.24 23.62 -38.69
N GLN A 12 -6.08 23.77 -38.07
CA GLN A 12 -5.83 23.35 -36.69
C GLN A 12 -6.70 24.21 -35.76
N ILE A 13 -7.63 23.58 -35.06
CA ILE A 13 -8.49 24.24 -34.08
C ILE A 13 -7.65 24.41 -32.80
N GLU A 14 -7.28 25.65 -32.47
CA GLU A 14 -6.67 25.94 -31.16
C GLU A 14 -7.74 25.75 -30.07
N LEU A 15 -7.55 24.72 -29.25
CA LEU A 15 -8.43 24.45 -28.12
C LEU A 15 -8.30 25.60 -27.10
N PRO A 16 -9.41 26.16 -26.59
CA PRO A 16 -9.36 27.18 -25.56
C PRO A 16 -8.65 26.65 -24.31
N PHE A 17 -7.85 27.48 -23.65
CA PHE A 17 -7.01 27.09 -22.50
C PHE A 17 -7.77 26.33 -21.41
N ALA A 18 -9.04 26.67 -21.17
CA ALA A 18 -9.90 25.98 -20.22
C ALA A 18 -10.11 24.49 -20.55
N GLU A 19 -10.22 24.12 -21.83
CA GLU A 19 -10.38 22.72 -22.24
C GLU A 19 -9.07 21.93 -22.09
N SER A 20 -7.93 22.55 -22.40
CA SER A 20 -6.62 21.93 -22.17
C SER A 20 -6.38 21.63 -20.69
N VAL A 21 -6.78 22.55 -19.80
CA VAL A 21 -6.70 22.37 -18.34
C VAL A 21 -7.62 21.24 -17.88
N ARG A 22 -8.88 21.24 -18.33
CA ARG A 22 -9.87 20.21 -17.97
C ARG A 22 -9.41 18.81 -18.37
N ILE A 23 -8.92 18.64 -19.61
CA ILE A 23 -8.41 17.35 -20.12
C ILE A 23 -7.22 16.88 -19.28
N SER A 24 -6.31 17.79 -18.95
CA SER A 24 -5.14 17.48 -18.12
C SER A 24 -5.54 17.03 -16.72
N PHE A 25 -6.46 17.75 -16.06
CA PHE A 25 -6.99 17.38 -14.75
C PHE A 25 -7.67 16.01 -14.76
N GLN A 26 -8.49 15.73 -15.77
CA GLN A 26 -9.18 14.44 -15.89
C GLN A 26 -8.18 13.27 -16.02
N SER A 27 -7.09 13.47 -16.76
CA SER A 27 -6.03 12.46 -16.92
C SER A 27 -5.19 12.24 -15.66
N LEU A 28 -5.02 13.28 -14.83
CA LEU A 28 -4.33 13.17 -13.54
C LEU A 28 -5.22 12.45 -12.52
N MET A 29 -6.50 12.82 -12.46
CA MET A 29 -7.44 12.25 -11.51
C MET A 29 -7.56 10.74 -11.66
N ILE A 30 -7.73 10.22 -12.89
CA ILE A 30 -7.87 8.76 -13.10
C ILE A 30 -6.66 7.98 -12.54
N ARG A 31 -5.44 8.48 -12.79
CA ARG A 31 -4.19 7.87 -12.31
C ARG A 31 -4.01 8.03 -10.80
N PHE A 32 -4.34 9.21 -10.28
CA PHE A 32 -4.16 9.56 -8.87
C PHE A 32 -5.14 8.79 -7.96
N TYR A 33 -6.42 8.71 -8.34
CA TYR A 33 -7.43 7.97 -7.59
C TYR A 33 -7.07 6.49 -7.44
N ARG A 34 -6.53 5.85 -8.49
CA ARG A 34 -6.02 4.47 -8.40
C ARG A 34 -4.93 4.33 -7.35
N SER A 35 -3.90 5.18 -7.42
CA SER A 35 -2.78 5.12 -6.47
C SER A 35 -3.27 5.35 -5.03
N ILE A 36 -4.26 6.23 -4.84
CA ILE A 36 -4.89 6.44 -3.53
C ILE A 36 -5.57 5.17 -3.03
N ILE A 37 -6.35 4.48 -3.86
CA ILE A 37 -7.10 3.28 -3.44
C ILE A 37 -6.14 2.21 -2.88
N THR A 38 -5.06 1.92 -3.60
CA THR A 38 -4.06 0.93 -3.15
C THR A 38 -3.35 1.38 -1.88
N THR A 39 -2.88 2.64 -1.86
CA THR A 39 -2.14 3.20 -0.73
C THR A 39 -3.02 3.26 0.53
N ALA A 40 -4.30 3.59 0.40
CA ALA A 40 -5.26 3.62 1.50
C ALA A 40 -5.53 2.21 2.06
N GLY A 41 -5.66 1.21 1.20
CA GLY A 41 -5.81 -0.19 1.64
C GLY A 41 -4.60 -0.68 2.45
N ILE A 42 -3.39 -0.33 2.00
CA ILE A 42 -2.14 -0.63 2.73
C ILE A 42 -2.09 0.15 4.04
N ALA A 43 -2.39 1.44 4.01
CA ALA A 43 -2.39 2.30 5.19
C ALA A 43 -3.35 1.79 6.26
N LEU A 44 -4.57 1.38 5.91
CA LEU A 44 -5.54 0.84 6.87
C LEU A 44 -5.09 -0.50 7.46
N GLY A 45 -4.58 -1.43 6.64
CA GLY A 45 -4.07 -2.71 7.13
C GLY A 45 -2.88 -2.54 8.08
N ILE A 46 -1.94 -1.66 7.73
CA ILE A 46 -0.77 -1.35 8.57
C ILE A 46 -1.16 -0.55 9.81
N ALA A 47 -2.10 0.40 9.72
CA ALA A 47 -2.62 1.12 10.88
C ALA A 47 -3.23 0.17 11.90
N PHE A 48 -3.99 -0.83 11.45
CA PHE A 48 -4.55 -1.85 12.31
C PHE A 48 -3.45 -2.69 12.99
N LEU A 49 -2.46 -3.16 12.23
CA LEU A 49 -1.33 -3.93 12.76
C LEU A 49 -0.54 -3.13 13.81
N VAL A 50 -0.14 -1.89 13.48
CA VAL A 50 0.59 -0.99 14.37
C VAL A 50 -0.23 -0.70 15.63
N SER A 51 -1.54 -0.49 15.48
CA SER A 51 -2.41 -0.20 16.61
C SER A 51 -2.46 -1.37 17.60
N VAL A 52 -2.61 -2.59 17.09
CA VAL A 52 -2.67 -3.82 17.90
C VAL A 52 -1.35 -4.07 18.62
N TRP A 53 -0.21 -4.00 17.91
CA TRP A 53 1.11 -4.23 18.50
C TRP A 53 1.50 -3.16 19.50
N THR A 54 1.25 -1.89 19.19
CA THR A 54 1.55 -0.78 20.10
C THR A 54 0.72 -0.86 21.38
N THR A 55 -0.56 -1.23 21.28
CA THR A 55 -1.43 -1.38 22.47
C THR A 55 -0.99 -2.55 23.35
N ALA A 56 -0.60 -3.68 22.76
CA ALA A 56 -0.06 -4.83 23.50
C ALA A 56 1.23 -4.47 24.23
N GLU A 57 2.07 -3.64 23.60
CA GLU A 57 3.33 -3.22 24.19
C GLU A 57 3.16 -2.29 25.38
N VAL A 58 2.31 -1.28 25.24
CA VAL A 58 1.97 -0.33 26.29
C VAL A 58 1.42 -1.03 27.54
N ASP A 59 0.52 -2.01 27.37
CA ASP A 59 -0.03 -2.78 28.50
C ASP A 59 1.07 -3.57 29.25
N SER A 60 2.09 -4.05 28.52
CA SER A 60 3.19 -4.82 29.10
C SER A 60 4.15 -3.96 29.92
N GLU A 61 4.41 -2.71 29.50
CA GLU A 61 5.28 -1.78 30.23
C GLU A 61 4.60 -1.27 31.51
N ILE A 62 3.29 -0.99 31.44
CA ILE A 62 2.51 -0.57 32.62
C ILE A 62 2.46 -1.67 33.69
N LYS A 63 2.30 -2.94 33.29
CA LYS A 63 2.33 -4.09 34.21
C LYS A 63 3.70 -4.35 34.84
N LYS A 64 4.79 -4.10 34.10
CA LYS A 64 6.16 -4.18 34.64
C LYS A 64 6.44 -3.08 35.67
N GLY A 65 5.96 -1.86 35.42
CA GLY A 65 6.12 -0.72 36.34
C GLY A 65 5.33 -0.83 37.65
N SER A 66 4.27 -1.63 37.69
CA SER A 66 3.38 -1.78 38.87
C SER A 66 3.76 -2.94 39.82
N GLY A 67 4.93 -3.56 39.65
CA GLY A 67 5.49 -4.51 40.63
C GLY A 67 4.81 -5.90 40.71
N GLN A 68 3.82 -6.19 39.86
CA GLN A 68 3.13 -7.50 39.80
C GLN A 68 3.90 -8.60 39.02
N GLY A 69 5.19 -8.39 38.72
CA GLY A 69 5.98 -9.33 37.92
C GLY A 69 6.47 -10.60 38.66
N GLN A 70 6.37 -10.64 39.99
CA GLN A 70 7.07 -11.65 40.80
C GLN A 70 6.21 -12.85 41.24
N GLU A 71 4.89 -12.80 41.12
CA GLU A 71 4.00 -13.86 41.66
C GLU A 71 3.76 -15.05 40.72
N ILE A 72 4.21 -14.98 39.46
CA ILE A 72 3.87 -15.98 38.45
C ILE A 72 5.07 -16.93 38.19
N ILE A 73 5.69 -17.52 39.22
CA ILE A 73 6.81 -18.50 39.02
C ILE A 73 6.38 -19.94 39.34
N LEU A 74 5.15 -20.20 39.80
CA LEU A 74 4.71 -21.54 40.18
C LEU A 74 3.37 -21.97 39.56
N GLY A 75 3.13 -21.55 38.32
CA GLY A 75 2.04 -22.04 37.49
C GLY A 75 2.42 -21.88 36.02
N ASP A 76 2.61 -23.02 35.36
CA ASP A 76 2.46 -23.23 33.93
C ASP A 76 3.37 -22.34 33.05
N GLU A 77 4.49 -22.89 32.58
CA GLU A 77 5.44 -22.22 31.67
C GLU A 77 4.89 -21.89 30.26
N GLU A 78 3.58 -21.78 30.08
CA GLU A 78 2.94 -21.43 28.79
C GLU A 78 2.30 -20.03 28.74
N GLU A 79 2.42 -19.19 29.78
CA GLU A 79 1.61 -17.95 29.87
C GLU A 79 2.31 -16.60 30.08
N LYS A 80 3.50 -16.37 29.50
CA LYS A 80 4.28 -15.16 29.81
C LYS A 80 4.96 -14.40 28.67
N GLU A 81 4.28 -14.21 27.55
CA GLU A 81 4.51 -13.03 26.71
C GLU A 81 3.16 -12.36 26.46
N GLY A 82 3.10 -11.02 26.48
CA GLY A 82 1.87 -10.24 26.35
C GLY A 82 0.95 -10.78 25.27
N LYS A 83 -0.03 -11.59 25.67
CA LYS A 83 -0.83 -12.40 24.74
C LYS A 83 -1.73 -11.45 23.97
N VAL A 84 -1.29 -11.08 22.76
CA VAL A 84 -2.20 -10.78 21.65
C VAL A 84 -3.24 -11.89 21.70
N THR A 85 -4.48 -11.55 22.07
CA THR A 85 -5.52 -12.57 22.29
C THR A 85 -5.61 -13.38 21.01
N THR A 86 -5.77 -14.70 21.06
CA THR A 86 -5.88 -15.55 19.86
C THR A 86 -6.84 -14.95 18.82
N LYS A 87 -7.92 -14.31 19.30
CA LYS A 87 -8.87 -13.51 18.50
C LYS A 87 -8.21 -12.35 17.73
N GLN A 88 -7.38 -11.54 18.37
CA GLN A 88 -6.65 -10.43 17.75
C GLN A 88 -5.65 -10.93 16.70
N LEU A 89 -4.93 -12.02 16.98
CA LEU A 89 -4.01 -12.62 16.01
C LEU A 89 -4.74 -13.06 14.73
N TRP A 90 -5.91 -13.69 14.89
CA TRP A 90 -6.78 -14.05 13.77
C TRP A 90 -7.26 -12.82 12.99
N LEU A 91 -7.71 -11.77 13.68
CA LEU A 91 -8.18 -10.54 13.03
C LEU A 91 -7.06 -9.85 12.24
N VAL A 92 -5.85 -9.76 12.81
CA VAL A 92 -4.68 -9.18 12.13
C VAL A 92 -4.33 -10.01 10.90
N THR A 93 -4.26 -11.33 11.03
CA THR A 93 -3.96 -12.22 9.89
C THR A 93 -4.98 -12.05 8.77
N MET A 94 -6.28 -12.04 9.09
CA MET A 94 -7.34 -11.82 8.10
C MET A 94 -7.25 -10.43 7.45
N SER A 95 -6.96 -9.39 8.23
CA SER A 95 -6.78 -8.03 7.72
C SER A 95 -5.62 -7.96 6.73
N LEU A 96 -4.48 -8.58 7.04
CA LEU A 96 -3.32 -8.63 6.14
C LEU A 96 -3.62 -9.40 4.85
N ILE A 97 -4.35 -10.52 4.92
CA ILE A 97 -4.77 -11.27 3.73
C ILE A 97 -5.66 -10.41 2.83
N VAL A 98 -6.68 -9.76 3.40
CA VAL A 98 -7.59 -8.88 2.65
C VAL A 98 -6.81 -7.72 2.02
N CYS A 99 -5.82 -7.18 2.72
CA CYS A 99 -4.92 -6.15 2.20
C CYS A 99 -4.17 -6.64 0.94
N VAL A 100 -3.52 -7.82 1.00
CA VAL A 100 -2.79 -8.39 -0.14
C VAL A 100 -3.70 -8.64 -1.34
N VAL A 101 -4.91 -9.17 -1.11
CA VAL A 101 -5.90 -9.39 -2.19
C VAL A 101 -6.34 -8.06 -2.82
N GLY A 102 -6.57 -7.03 -2.00
CA GLY A 102 -6.90 -5.68 -2.47
C GLY A 102 -5.80 -5.08 -3.33
N ILE A 103 -4.55 -5.23 -2.91
CA ILE A 103 -3.37 -4.79 -3.68
C ILE A 103 -3.32 -5.52 -5.02
N ALA A 104 -3.47 -6.85 -5.03
CA ALA A 104 -3.44 -7.64 -6.25
C ALA A 104 -4.53 -7.21 -7.24
N ASN A 105 -5.75 -6.97 -6.77
CA ASN A 105 -6.85 -6.53 -7.61
C ASN A 105 -6.62 -5.12 -8.19
N ALA A 106 -6.19 -4.17 -7.36
CA ALA A 106 -5.86 -2.83 -7.82
C ALA A 106 -4.73 -2.84 -8.86
N MET A 107 -3.77 -3.74 -8.67
CA MET A 107 -2.64 -3.92 -9.58
C MET A 107 -3.06 -4.55 -10.91
N LEU A 108 -3.92 -5.56 -10.90
CA LEU A 108 -4.50 -6.11 -12.13
C LEU A 108 -5.21 -5.02 -12.95
N MET A 109 -5.95 -4.14 -12.28
CA MET A 109 -6.60 -3.02 -12.95
C MET A 109 -5.59 -1.97 -13.46
N SER A 110 -4.46 -1.77 -12.77
CA SER A 110 -3.37 -0.89 -13.24
C SER A 110 -2.76 -1.43 -14.55
N VAL A 111 -2.57 -2.75 -14.61
CA VAL A 111 -2.03 -3.43 -15.79
C VAL A 111 -2.94 -3.27 -17.00
N THR A 112 -4.26 -3.35 -16.82
CA THR A 112 -5.21 -3.19 -17.93
C THR A 112 -5.26 -1.75 -18.44
N GLU A 113 -5.13 -0.75 -17.57
CA GLU A 113 -5.09 0.66 -18.00
C GLU A 113 -3.81 0.97 -18.78
N ARG A 114 -2.68 0.40 -18.36
CA ARG A 114 -1.37 0.62 -18.98
C ARG A 114 -1.07 -0.39 -20.09
N PHE A 115 -2.07 -1.15 -20.54
CA PHE A 115 -1.88 -2.24 -21.48
C PHE A 115 -1.24 -1.78 -22.80
N ARG A 116 -1.71 -0.65 -23.36
CA ARG A 116 -1.12 -0.05 -24.57
C ARG A 116 0.31 0.44 -24.33
N GLU A 117 0.58 1.07 -23.19
CA GLU A 117 1.92 1.53 -22.82
C GLU A 117 2.91 0.34 -22.76
N ILE A 118 2.53 -0.75 -22.08
CA ILE A 118 3.32 -2.00 -22.01
C ILE A 118 3.57 -2.57 -23.40
N GLY A 119 2.53 -2.63 -24.25
CA GLY A 119 2.64 -3.07 -25.63
C GLY A 119 3.67 -2.26 -26.42
N THR A 120 3.61 -0.94 -26.34
CA THR A 120 4.58 -0.07 -27.02
C THR A 120 6.01 -0.27 -26.53
N MET A 121 6.22 -0.41 -25.21
CA MET A 121 7.55 -0.70 -24.64
C MET A 121 8.11 -2.03 -25.16
N LYS A 122 7.28 -3.08 -25.23
CA LYS A 122 7.71 -4.38 -25.75
C LYS A 122 8.01 -4.35 -27.26
N CYS A 123 7.25 -3.58 -28.04
CA CYS A 123 7.55 -3.36 -29.46
C CYS A 123 8.89 -2.63 -29.68
N LEU A 124 9.29 -1.78 -28.74
CA LEU A 124 10.59 -1.11 -28.72
C LEU A 124 11.73 -2.00 -28.19
N GLY A 125 11.45 -3.26 -27.83
CA GLY A 125 12.45 -4.23 -27.38
C GLY A 125 12.61 -4.36 -25.85
N ALA A 126 11.68 -3.82 -25.04
CA ALA A 126 11.73 -4.03 -23.60
C ALA A 126 11.53 -5.51 -23.24
N LEU A 127 12.40 -6.05 -22.37
CA LEU A 127 12.27 -7.42 -21.85
C LEU A 127 11.11 -7.53 -20.86
N ASP A 128 10.50 -8.71 -20.78
CA ASP A 128 9.46 -9.03 -19.78
C ASP A 128 9.94 -8.72 -18.34
N GLY A 129 11.21 -8.99 -18.04
CA GLY A 129 11.80 -8.68 -16.73
C GLY A 129 11.87 -7.18 -16.41
N PHE A 130 11.96 -6.31 -17.43
CA PHE A 130 11.90 -4.86 -17.22
C PHE A 130 10.50 -4.42 -16.80
N ILE A 131 9.47 -4.96 -17.45
CA ILE A 131 8.06 -4.67 -17.11
C ILE A 131 7.73 -5.14 -15.69
N VAL A 132 8.18 -6.35 -15.31
CA VAL A 132 8.00 -6.85 -13.93
C VAL A 132 8.66 -5.90 -12.92
N ARG A 133 9.93 -5.51 -13.14
CA ARG A 133 10.66 -4.62 -12.23
C ARG A 133 10.00 -3.24 -12.09
N LEU A 134 9.50 -2.69 -13.19
CA LEU A 134 8.80 -1.40 -13.19
C LEU A 134 7.60 -1.44 -12.23
N PHE A 135 6.78 -2.48 -12.35
CA PHE A 135 5.59 -2.65 -11.55
C PHE A 135 5.90 -2.99 -10.09
N LEU A 136 6.89 -3.84 -9.82
CA LEU A 136 7.33 -4.15 -8.45
C LEU A 136 7.85 -2.91 -7.73
N LEU A 137 8.61 -2.06 -8.44
CA LEU A 137 9.15 -0.81 -7.90
C LEU A 137 8.04 0.20 -7.62
N GLU A 138 7.05 0.33 -8.53
CA GLU A 138 5.86 1.14 -8.30
C GLU A 138 5.07 0.69 -7.06
N SER A 139 4.84 -0.61 -6.92
CA SER A 139 4.15 -1.17 -5.75
C SER A 139 4.97 -1.03 -4.47
N ALA A 140 6.31 -1.11 -4.53
CA ALA A 140 7.16 -0.86 -3.38
C ALA A 140 7.05 0.59 -2.89
N PHE A 141 7.02 1.57 -3.80
CA PHE A 141 6.80 2.98 -3.43
C PHE A 141 5.41 3.20 -2.82
N GLN A 142 4.36 2.64 -3.43
CA GLN A 142 3.01 2.70 -2.88
C GLN A 142 2.92 2.03 -1.49
N GLY A 143 3.60 0.88 -1.33
CA GLY A 143 3.69 0.15 -0.07
C GLY A 143 4.39 0.94 1.02
N PHE A 144 5.53 1.56 0.72
CA PHE A 144 6.27 2.38 1.66
C PHE A 144 5.47 3.61 2.11
N VAL A 145 4.89 4.36 1.16
CA VAL A 145 4.07 5.54 1.47
C VAL A 145 2.83 5.15 2.26
N GLY A 146 2.14 4.08 1.85
CA GLY A 146 0.96 3.58 2.53
C GLY A 146 1.28 3.09 3.94
N ALA A 147 2.37 2.35 4.13
CA ALA A 147 2.77 1.85 5.43
C ALA A 147 3.24 2.97 6.37
N LEU A 148 3.90 4.01 5.84
CA LEU A 148 4.26 5.20 6.63
C LEU A 148 3.02 5.94 7.13
N ILE A 149 2.05 6.19 6.24
CA ILE A 149 0.77 6.82 6.62
C ILE A 149 0.02 5.93 7.61
N GLY A 150 -0.02 4.62 7.34
CA GLY A 150 -0.64 3.63 8.22
C GLY A 150 -0.01 3.61 9.60
N ALA A 151 1.31 3.65 9.71
CA ALA A 151 2.01 3.69 10.99
C ALA A 151 1.65 4.93 11.81
N LEU A 152 1.60 6.11 11.17
CA LEU A 152 1.18 7.35 11.83
C LEU A 152 -0.25 7.25 12.35
N ILE A 153 -1.18 6.73 11.54
CA ILE A 153 -2.58 6.53 11.93
C ILE A 153 -2.68 5.50 13.06
N GLY A 154 -1.96 4.38 12.95
CA GLY A 154 -1.96 3.30 13.95
C GLY A 154 -1.49 3.79 15.31
N VAL A 155 -0.38 4.54 15.36
CA VAL A 155 0.11 5.17 16.60
C VAL A 155 -0.90 6.16 17.16
N ALA A 156 -1.49 7.01 16.32
CA ALA A 156 -2.52 7.96 16.76
C ALA A 156 -3.74 7.25 17.38
N VAL A 157 -4.20 6.15 16.78
CA VAL A 157 -5.29 5.32 17.31
C VAL A 157 -4.88 4.67 18.63
N SER A 158 -3.66 4.13 18.75
CA SER A 158 -3.17 3.55 20.00
C SER A 158 -3.09 4.57 21.14
N ILE A 159 -2.64 5.79 20.86
CA ILE A 159 -2.60 6.87 21.86
C ILE A 159 -4.02 7.18 22.34
N LEU A 160 -4.97 7.29 21.41
CA LEU A 160 -6.37 7.58 21.75
C LEU A 160 -7.00 6.47 22.61
N MET A 161 -6.75 5.20 22.27
CA MET A 161 -7.21 4.04 23.05
C MET A 161 -6.53 3.96 24.42
N GLY A 162 -5.21 4.18 24.46
CA GLY A 162 -4.42 4.18 25.68
C GLY A 162 -4.85 5.28 26.65
N LEU A 163 -5.12 6.49 26.15
CA LEU A 163 -5.58 7.62 26.97
C LEU A 163 -6.95 7.32 27.61
N ARG A 164 -7.82 6.59 26.92
CA ARG A 164 -9.12 6.17 27.46
C ARG A 164 -8.99 5.07 28.52
N SER A 165 -8.01 4.18 28.40
CA SER A 165 -7.83 3.05 29.32
C SER A 165 -7.02 3.41 30.57
N HIS A 166 -5.95 4.19 30.42
CA HIS A 166 -4.95 4.45 31.48
C HIS A 166 -4.87 5.92 31.91
N GLY A 167 -5.63 6.82 31.26
CA GLY A 167 -5.62 8.24 31.57
C GLY A 167 -4.27 8.91 31.26
N TRP A 168 -3.98 10.00 31.96
CA TRP A 168 -2.79 10.84 31.71
C TRP A 168 -1.45 10.17 32.06
N ASN A 169 -1.48 9.04 32.78
CA ASN A 169 -0.29 8.27 33.15
C ASN A 169 0.43 7.69 31.91
N LEU A 170 -0.27 7.51 30.79
CA LEU A 170 0.32 7.07 29.52
C LEU A 170 1.41 8.03 28.99
N VAL A 171 1.28 9.33 29.27
CA VAL A 171 2.16 10.36 28.71
C VAL A 171 3.56 10.30 29.33
N TRP A 172 3.66 9.86 30.58
CA TRP A 172 4.92 9.81 31.32
C TRP A 172 5.76 8.58 30.98
N ASP A 173 5.11 7.42 30.80
CA ASP A 173 5.78 6.15 30.53
C ASP A 173 5.74 5.76 29.04
N PHE A 174 5.60 6.72 28.12
CA PHE A 174 5.42 6.42 26.70
C PHE A 174 6.71 5.84 26.08
N PRO A 175 6.71 4.57 25.63
CA PRO A 175 7.94 3.90 25.18
C PRO A 175 8.29 4.27 23.74
N LEU A 176 8.76 5.51 23.53
CA LEU A 176 8.98 6.10 22.20
C LEU A 176 9.90 5.25 21.30
N LEU A 177 10.98 4.72 21.87
CA LEU A 177 11.98 3.94 21.12
C LEU A 177 11.41 2.59 20.63
N ARG A 178 10.56 1.96 21.44
CA ARG A 178 9.89 0.70 21.10
C ARG A 178 8.83 0.91 20.03
N ILE A 179 8.07 2.01 20.12
CA ILE A 179 7.06 2.38 19.12
C ILE A 179 7.72 2.71 17.78
N LEU A 180 8.85 3.42 17.78
CA LEU A 180 9.61 3.70 16.56
C LEU A 180 10.08 2.39 15.89
N THR A 181 10.50 1.42 16.70
CA THR A 181 10.91 0.08 16.23
C THR A 181 9.73 -0.68 15.62
N ILE A 182 8.55 -0.66 16.27
CA ILE A 182 7.30 -1.24 15.74
C ILE A 182 6.92 -0.58 14.40
N CYS A 183 6.96 0.75 14.34
CA CYS A 183 6.65 1.48 13.10
C CYS A 183 7.60 1.11 11.97
N PHE A 184 8.89 0.97 12.26
CA PHE A 184 9.89 0.55 11.27
C PHE A 184 9.61 -0.87 10.75
N ILE A 185 9.36 -1.83 11.65
CA ILE A 185 9.03 -3.21 11.29
C ILE A 185 7.75 -3.27 10.47
N CYS A 186 6.69 -2.56 10.89
CA CYS A 186 5.43 -2.52 10.16
C CYS A 186 5.55 -1.83 8.79
N CYS A 187 6.44 -0.85 8.64
CA CYS A 187 6.75 -0.24 7.35
C CYS A 187 7.40 -1.25 6.38
N LEU A 188 8.33 -2.06 6.88
CA LEU A 188 8.92 -3.15 6.11
C LEU A 188 7.87 -4.20 5.74
N ILE A 189 7.00 -4.60 6.68
CA ILE A 189 5.90 -5.53 6.43
C ILE A 189 4.96 -4.99 5.35
N GLY A 190 4.54 -3.72 5.44
CA GLY A 190 3.64 -3.12 4.45
C GLY A 190 4.25 -3.03 3.05
N THR A 191 5.52 -2.65 2.98
CA THR A 191 6.27 -2.65 1.70
C THR A 191 6.38 -4.06 1.13
N PHE A 192 6.68 -5.05 1.98
CA PHE A 192 6.79 -6.45 1.59
C PHE A 192 5.45 -7.02 1.10
N LEU A 193 4.34 -6.73 1.79
CA LEU A 193 3.00 -7.12 1.37
C LEU A 193 2.63 -6.51 0.01
N ALA A 194 3.01 -5.25 -0.23
CA ALA A 194 2.76 -4.59 -1.51
C ALA A 194 3.50 -5.27 -2.66
N VAL A 195 4.78 -5.59 -2.46
CA VAL A 195 5.60 -6.31 -3.43
C VAL A 195 5.04 -7.71 -3.70
N ILE A 196 4.64 -8.45 -2.65
CA ILE A 196 4.03 -9.78 -2.80
C ILE A 196 2.70 -9.69 -3.57
N GLY A 197 1.82 -8.76 -3.20
CA GLY A 197 0.53 -8.58 -3.86
C GLY A 197 0.68 -8.21 -5.34
N ALA A 198 1.75 -7.49 -5.70
CA ALA A 198 2.05 -7.10 -7.06
C ALA A 198 2.82 -8.14 -7.88
N ALA A 199 3.42 -9.14 -7.25
CA ALA A 199 4.27 -10.13 -7.93
C ALA A 199 3.52 -10.93 -9.00
N PHE A 200 2.34 -11.47 -8.66
CA PHE A 200 1.52 -12.22 -9.62
C PHE A 200 0.96 -11.34 -10.75
N PRO A 201 0.32 -10.19 -10.48
CA PRO A 201 -0.18 -9.29 -11.53
C PRO A 201 0.92 -8.76 -12.45
N SER A 202 2.08 -8.39 -11.92
CA SER A 202 3.20 -7.86 -12.71
C SER A 202 3.80 -8.93 -13.65
N TRP A 203 3.92 -10.17 -13.19
CA TRP A 203 4.32 -11.28 -14.03
C TRP A 203 3.31 -11.56 -15.16
N ARG A 204 2.02 -11.52 -14.84
CA ARG A 204 0.96 -11.65 -15.83
C ARG A 204 1.02 -10.51 -16.86
N ALA A 205 1.26 -9.28 -16.42
CA ALA A 205 1.41 -8.10 -17.27
C ALA A 205 2.54 -8.23 -18.28
N ALA A 206 3.70 -8.68 -17.80
CA ALA A 206 4.88 -8.83 -18.64
C ALA A 206 4.69 -9.86 -19.76
N LYS A 207 3.89 -10.90 -19.52
CA LYS A 207 3.62 -11.97 -20.50
C LYS A 207 2.58 -11.63 -21.56
N LEU A 208 1.98 -10.45 -21.52
CA LEU A 208 0.96 -10.09 -22.49
C LEU A 208 1.57 -9.90 -23.89
N PRO A 209 0.93 -10.43 -24.95
CA PRO A 209 1.43 -10.33 -26.32
C PRO A 209 1.28 -8.90 -26.86
N PRO A 210 2.35 -8.28 -27.41
CA PRO A 210 2.31 -6.89 -27.88
C PRO A 210 1.31 -6.66 -29.02
N ALA A 211 1.08 -7.68 -29.85
CA ALA A 211 0.12 -7.63 -30.95
C ALA A 211 -1.32 -7.40 -30.46
N GLU A 212 -1.71 -7.99 -29.32
CA GLU A 212 -3.03 -7.75 -28.74
C GLU A 212 -3.13 -6.31 -28.22
N ALA A 213 -2.09 -5.79 -27.56
CA ALA A 213 -2.07 -4.41 -27.06
C ALA A 213 -2.25 -3.36 -28.17
N MET A 214 -1.78 -3.64 -29.39
CA MET A 214 -1.96 -2.76 -30.54
C MET A 214 -3.29 -2.96 -31.25
N ARG A 215 -3.91 -4.14 -31.11
CA ARG A 215 -5.23 -4.47 -31.66
C ARG A 215 -6.39 -4.06 -30.74
N VAL A 216 -6.12 -3.61 -29.51
CA VAL A 216 -7.16 -2.99 -28.67
C VAL A 216 -7.58 -1.66 -29.31
N GLU A 217 -8.49 -1.78 -30.27
CA GLU A 217 -9.34 -0.72 -30.79
C GLU A 217 -10.28 -0.30 -29.65
N VAL A 218 -10.20 0.98 -29.29
CA VAL A 218 -11.26 1.67 -28.53
C VAL A 218 -12.24 2.22 -29.55
#